data_AF-A0A4P7PPI5-F1
#
_entry.id   AF-A0A4P7PPI5-F1
#
_cell.length_a   1.000
_cell.length_b   1.000
_cell.length_c   1.000
_cell.angle_alpha   90.00
_cell.angle_beta   90.00
_cell.angle_gamma   90.00
#
_symmetry.space_group_name_H-M   'P 1'
#
loop_
_entity.id
_entity.type
_entity.pdbx_description
1 polymer ?
#
loop_
_entity_poly.entity_id
_entity_poly.type
_entity_poly.pdbx_seq_one_letter_code
_entity_poly.pdbx_strand_id
1 'polypeptide(L)' 'MQQANVLMRTANQALVQGDDAALQALGFSASHIAELRQRGGFRASAIGQNTRMISRLRREVTAHDQ' A
#
# COMPACT_ATOMS: atom_id res chain seq x y z
N MET A 1 -9.36 6.24 -2.78
CA MET A 1 -8.15 6.99 -2.35
C MET A 1 -7.60 6.56 -0.98
N GLN A 2 -8.39 6.40 0.09
CA GLN A 2 -7.89 5.90 1.40
C GLN A 2 -7.45 4.42 1.36
N GLN A 3 -8.00 3.66 0.40
CA GLN A 3 -7.80 2.22 0.24
C GLN A 3 -6.33 1.81 0.02
N ALA A 4 -5.52 2.60 -0.70
CA ALA A 4 -4.12 2.23 -0.97
C ALA A 4 -3.25 2.25 0.31
N ASN A 5 -3.45 3.24 1.18
CA ASN A 5 -2.74 3.33 2.46
C ASN A 5 -3.21 2.26 3.45
N VAL A 6 -4.51 1.97 3.47
CA VAL A 6 -5.08 0.88 4.26
C VAL A 6 -4.49 -0.45 3.77
N LEU A 7 -4.49 -0.71 2.47
CA LEU A 7 -3.94 -1.93 1.88
C LEU A 7 -2.46 -2.12 2.21
N MET A 8 -1.63 -1.07 2.11
CA MET A 8 -0.20 -1.16 2.49
C MET A 8 0.00 -1.42 3.99
N ARG A 9 -0.83 -0.83 4.86
CA ARG A 9 -0.77 -1.08 6.31
C ARG A 9 -1.24 -2.49 6.66
N THR A 10 -2.35 -2.95 6.08
CA THR A 10 -2.87 -4.30 6.28
C THR A 10 -1.87 -5.34 5.78
N ALA A 11 -1.23 -5.10 4.63
CA ALA A 11 -0.18 -5.96 4.13
C ALA A 11 1.02 -6.03 5.08
N ASN A 12 1.48 -4.90 5.64
CA ASN A 12 2.54 -4.90 6.65
C ASN A 12 2.13 -5.66 7.91
N GLN A 13 0.89 -5.52 8.39
CA GLN A 13 0.39 -6.27 9.56
C GLN A 13 0.31 -7.78 9.30
N ALA A 14 -0.18 -8.19 8.14
CA ALA A 14 -0.21 -9.58 7.74
C ALA A 14 1.21 -10.16 7.65
N LEU A 15 2.15 -9.39 7.09
CA LEU A 15 3.56 -9.77 6.98
C LEU A 15 4.22 -9.98 8.36
N VAL A 16 3.95 -9.10 9.32
CA VAL A 16 4.46 -9.21 10.70
C VAL A 16 3.90 -10.43 11.41
N GLN A 17 2.64 -10.78 11.14
CA GLN A 17 1.99 -11.97 11.67
C GLN A 17 2.36 -13.26 10.93
N GLY A 18 3.07 -13.17 9.81
CA GLY A 18 3.36 -14.31 8.94
C GLY A 18 2.13 -14.88 8.24
N ASP A 19 1.07 -14.08 8.10
CA ASP A 19 -0.20 -14.48 7.50
C ASP A 19 -0.17 -14.29 5.98
N ASP A 20 0.46 -15.25 5.31
CA ASP A 20 0.57 -15.27 3.85
C ASP A 20 -0.80 -15.47 3.16
N ALA A 21 -1.79 -16.02 3.87
CA ALA A 21 -3.17 -16.17 3.36
C ALA A 21 -3.88 -14.80 3.29
N ALA A 22 -3.72 -13.96 4.31
CA ALA A 22 -4.21 -12.58 4.27
C ALA A 22 -3.54 -11.76 3.14
N LEU A 23 -2.24 -11.97 2.89
CA LEU A 23 -1.56 -11.33 1.76
C LEU A 23 -2.07 -11.81 0.41
N GLN A 24 -2.34 -13.11 0.25
CA GLN A 24 -2.98 -13.63 -0.97
C GLN A 24 -4.41 -13.09 -1.16
N ALA A 25 -5.18 -12.97 -0.07
CA ALA A 25 -6.52 -12.37 -0.10
C ALA A 25 -6.52 -10.88 -0.49
N LEU A 26 -5.43 -10.17 -0.18
CA LEU A 26 -5.19 -8.80 -0.65
C LEU A 26 -4.75 -8.72 -2.13
N GLY A 27 -4.57 -9.88 -2.79
CA GLY A 27 -4.19 -9.98 -4.20
C GLY A 27 -2.68 -10.06 -4.45
N PHE A 28 -1.85 -10.28 -3.41
CA PHE A 28 -0.41 -10.45 -3.60
C PHE A 28 -0.09 -11.87 -4.07
N SER A 29 0.77 -11.97 -5.10
CA SER A 29 1.33 -13.24 -5.53
C SER A 29 2.39 -13.74 -4.55
N ALA A 30 2.60 -15.06 -4.49
CA ALA A 30 3.60 -15.66 -3.61
C ALA A 30 5.01 -15.08 -3.79
N SER A 31 5.40 -14.77 -5.05
CA SER A 31 6.67 -14.11 -5.35
C SER A 31 6.78 -12.71 -4.73
N HIS A 32 5.70 -11.92 -4.79
CA HIS A 32 5.66 -10.60 -4.16
C HIS A 32 5.67 -10.67 -2.63
N ILE A 33 5.03 -11.69 -2.04
CA ILE A 33 5.03 -11.92 -0.60
C ILE A 33 6.44 -12.24 -0.10
N ALA A 34 7.15 -13.13 -0.81
CA ALA A 34 8.54 -13.46 -0.50
C ALA A 34 9.45 -12.23 -0.60
N GLU A 35 9.27 -11.40 -1.62
CA GLU A 35 10.02 -10.15 -1.77
C GLU A 35 9.70 -9.15 -0.65
N LEU A 36 8.42 -8.98 -0.29
CA LEU A 36 7.99 -8.16 0.84
C LEU A 36 8.59 -8.65 2.16
N ARG A 37 8.64 -9.97 2.39
CA ARG A 37 9.28 -10.55 3.59
C ARG A 37 10.77 -10.26 3.64
N GLN A 38 11.49 -10.43 2.53
CA GLN A 38 12.92 -10.09 2.46
C GLN A 38 13.18 -8.60 2.71
N ARG A 39 12.26 -7.74 2.26
CA ARG A 39 12.38 -6.28 2.41
C ARG A 39 11.87 -5.75 3.74
N GLY A 40 11.17 -6.57 4.55
CA GLY A 40 10.54 -6.15 5.80
C GLY A 40 9.25 -5.33 5.62
N GLY A 41 8.54 -5.51 4.51
CA GLY A 41 7.29 -4.83 4.20
C GLY A 41 7.43 -3.54 3.38
N PHE A 42 6.32 -2.82 3.25
CA PHE A 42 6.27 -1.51 2.60
C PHE A 42 6.97 -0.46 3.44
N ARG A 43 7.94 0.24 2.84
CA ARG A 43 8.65 1.35 3.49
C ARG A 43 7.69 2.50 3.80
N ALA A 44 7.81 3.08 4.99
CA ALA A 44 7.02 4.24 5.42
C ALA A 44 7.13 5.43 4.44
N SER A 45 8.30 5.62 3.82
CA SER A 45 8.52 6.64 2.79
C SER A 45 7.64 6.43 1.54
N ALA A 46 7.40 5.18 1.13
CA ALA A 46 6.55 4.86 -0.01
C ALA A 46 5.06 5.09 0.31
N ILE A 47 4.63 4.76 1.52
CA ILE A 47 3.27 5.04 2.03
C ILE A 47 3.03 6.56 2.08
N GLY A 48 4.01 7.32 2.59
CA GLY A 48 3.94 8.77 2.65
C GLY A 48 3.99 9.47 1.28
N GLN A 49 4.71 8.91 0.31
CA GLN A 49 4.73 9.40 -1.08
C GLN A 49 3.41 9.16 -1.79
N ASN A 50 2.82 7.96 -1.66
CA ASN A 50 1.49 7.67 -2.20
C ASN A 50 0.43 8.61 -1.62
N THR A 51 0.49 8.87 -0.31
CA THR A 51 -0.41 9.84 0.34
C THR A 51 -0.28 11.23 -0.27
N ARG A 52 0.95 11.73 -0.44
CA ARG A 52 1.20 13.06 -1.02
C ARG A 52 0.77 13.15 -2.49
N MET A 53 1.04 12.12 -3.28
CA MET A 53 0.64 12.05 -4.69
C MET A 53 -0.89 12.03 -4.84
N ILE A 54 -1.58 11.23 -4.02
CA ILE A 54 -3.05 11.17 -3.98
C ILE A 54 -3.64 12.52 -3.57
N SER A 55 -3.11 13.18 -2.54
CA SER A 55 -3.55 14.51 -2.12
C SER A 55 -3.32 15.56 -3.19
N ARG A 56 -2.23 15.46 -3.97
CA ARG A 56 -1.96 16.33 -5.11
C ARG A 56 -2.96 16.11 -6.24
N LEU A 57 -3.17 14.86 -6.66
CA LEU A 57 -4.13 14.51 -7.72
C LEU A 57 -5.56 14.92 -7.36
N ARG A 58 -5.98 14.77 -6.10
CA ARG A 58 -7.31 15.26 -5.65
C ARG A 58 -7.45 16.78 -5.80
N ARG A 59 -6.39 17.53 -5.50
CA ARG A 59 -6.38 18.99 -5.66
C ARG A 59 -6.37 19.42 -7.12
N GLU A 60 -5.64 18.69 -7.96
CA GLU A 60 -5.59 18.94 -9.40
C GLU A 60 -6.91 18.57 -10.09
N VAL A 61 -7.57 17.48 -9.69
CA VAL A 61 -8.92 17.12 -10.17
C VAL A 61 -9.97 18.15 -9.75
N THR A 62 -9.87 18.75 -8.56
CA THR A 62 -10.75 19.87 -8.16
C THR A 62 -10.41 21.21 -8.81
N ALA A 63 -9.23 21.33 -9.43
CA ALA A 63 -8.80 22.55 -10.13
C ALA A 63 -9.09 22.51 -11.64
N HIS A 64 -9.56 21.38 -12.17
CA HIS A 64 -9.89 21.20 -13.58
C HIS A 64 -11.40 21.21 -13.87
N ASP A 65 -12.21 21.58 -12.87
CA ASP A 65 -13.68 21.73 -12.97
C ASP A 65 -14.12 23.20 -12.75
N GLN A 66 -13.23 24.18 -13.02
CA GLN A 66 -13.58 25.60 -13.03
C GLN A 66 -13.31 26.23 -14.39
#